data_AF-A0A931ZAD2-F1
#
_entry.id   AF-A0A931ZAD2-F1
#
_cell.length_a   1.000
_cell.length_b   1.000
_cell.length_c   1.000
_cell.angle_alpha   90.00
_cell.angle_beta   90.00
_cell.angle_gamma   90.00
#
_symmetry.space_group_name_H-M   'P 1'
#
loop_
_entity.id
_entity.type
_entity.pdbx_description
1 polymer ?
#
loop_
_entity_poly.entity_id
_entity_poly.type
_entity_poly.pdbx_seq_one_letter_code
_entity_poly.pdbx_strand_id
1 'polypeptide(L)'
;MKTTRFPRAALALVAAALGALALTGCSSTDLARVKPYEREAFAHYTMRSDRDPLAATMNEHIYFSREAATGGRGVKGSGCGCN
;
A
#
# COMPACT_ATOMS: atom_id res chain seq x y z
N MET A 1 12.51 44.66 -39.75
CA MET A 1 12.10 43.25 -39.85
C MET A 1 11.93 42.69 -38.43
N LYS A 2 10.70 42.73 -37.90
CA LYS A 2 10.39 42.28 -36.53
C LYS A 2 10.31 40.75 -36.54
N THR A 3 11.36 40.08 -36.07
CA THR A 3 11.35 38.63 -35.87
C THR A 3 10.53 38.32 -34.62
N THR A 4 9.42 37.63 -34.82
CA THR A 4 8.49 37.14 -33.80
C THR A 4 9.21 36.19 -32.84
N ARG A 5 9.52 36.66 -31.62
CA ARG A 5 9.98 35.80 -30.52
C ARG A 5 8.78 34.98 -30.02
N PHE A 6 8.65 33.78 -30.57
CA PHE A 6 7.56 32.83 -30.39
C PHE A 6 7.16 32.58 -28.91
N PRO A 7 5.86 32.33 -28.62
CA PRO A 7 5.31 32.14 -27.27
C PRO A 7 5.66 30.78 -26.64
N ARG A 8 6.78 30.17 -27.02
CA ARG A 8 7.20 28.81 -26.58
C ARG A 8 7.35 28.71 -25.06
N ALA A 9 7.84 29.78 -24.43
CA ALA A 9 7.94 29.87 -22.97
C ALA A 9 6.55 29.92 -22.31
N ALA A 10 5.61 30.65 -22.91
CA ALA A 10 4.23 30.71 -22.40
C ALA A 10 3.52 29.36 -22.57
N LEU A 11 3.73 28.67 -23.69
CA LEU A 11 3.19 27.33 -23.92
C LEU A 11 3.76 26.29 -22.92
N ALA A 12 5.06 26.38 -22.61
CA ALA A 12 5.72 25.52 -21.64
C ALA A 12 5.20 25.75 -20.20
N LEU A 13 4.97 27.01 -19.82
CA LEU A 13 4.38 27.36 -18.51
C LEU A 13 2.95 26.85 -18.38
N VAL A 14 2.14 26.95 -19.43
CA VAL A 14 0.77 26.42 -19.43
C VAL A 14 0.76 24.89 -19.31
N ALA A 15 1.66 24.19 -20.02
CA ALA A 15 1.78 22.74 -19.91
C ALA A 15 2.24 22.29 -18.51
N ALA A 16 3.19 23.01 -17.91
CA ALA A 16 3.65 22.73 -16.55
C ALA A 16 2.53 22.94 -15.51
N ALA A 17 1.74 24.01 -15.65
CA ALA A 17 0.59 24.27 -14.79
C ALA A 17 -0.47 23.16 -14.91
N LEU A 18 -0.82 22.74 -16.13
CA LEU A 18 -1.73 21.62 -16.37
C LEU A 18 -1.23 20.30 -15.76
N GLY A 19 0.07 20.01 -15.88
CA GLY A 19 0.69 18.84 -15.26
C GLY A 19 0.63 18.86 -13.72
N ALA A 20 0.82 20.04 -13.11
CA ALA A 20 0.71 20.20 -11.66
C ALA A 20 -0.74 19.97 -11.16
N LEU A 21 -1.76 20.45 -11.89
CA LEU A 21 -3.16 20.22 -11.53
C LEU A 21 -3.53 18.73 -11.57
N ALA A 22 -2.99 17.97 -12.53
CA ALA A 22 -3.28 16.54 -12.68
C ALA A 22 -2.78 15.67 -11.51
N LEU A 23 -1.79 16.14 -10.74
CA LEU A 23 -1.20 15.41 -9.62
C LEU A 23 -1.90 15.66 -8.27
N THR A 24 -2.89 16.56 -8.22
CA THR A 24 -3.58 16.95 -6.98
C THR A 24 -4.56 15.89 -6.44
N GLY A 25 -4.85 14.83 -7.20
CA GLY A 25 -5.80 13.78 -6.79
C GLY A 25 -5.30 12.82 -5.71
N CYS A 26 -3.98 12.76 -5.44
CA CYS A 26 -3.40 11.75 -4.54
C CYS A 26 -3.30 12.19 -3.07
N SER A 27 -3.56 13.47 -2.75
CA SER A 27 -3.33 14.03 -1.42
C SER A 27 -4.56 14.63 -0.74
N SER A 28 -5.75 14.52 -1.35
CA SER A 28 -6.97 15.03 -0.76
C SER A 28 -7.36 14.20 0.47
N THR A 29 -7.21 14.81 1.64
CA THR A 29 -7.64 14.26 2.94
C THR A 29 -9.15 14.02 3.00
N ASP A 30 -9.94 14.68 2.14
CA ASP A 30 -11.38 14.43 1.94
C ASP A 30 -11.70 13.05 1.33
N LEU A 31 -10.73 12.38 0.68
CA LEU A 31 -10.93 11.00 0.20
C LEU A 31 -10.88 9.96 1.32
N ALA A 32 -10.38 10.33 2.51
CA ALA A 32 -10.56 9.52 3.71
C ALA A 32 -11.99 9.72 4.24
N ARG A 33 -12.97 9.26 3.45
CA ARG A 33 -14.42 9.37 3.72
C ARG A 33 -14.86 8.72 5.04
N VAL A 34 -14.00 7.91 5.64
CA VAL A 34 -14.26 7.14 6.85
C VAL A 34 -13.23 7.53 7.89
N LYS A 35 -13.69 8.04 9.04
CA LYS A 35 -12.81 8.42 10.14
C LYS A 35 -12.07 7.20 10.67
N PRO A 36 -10.88 7.33 11.27
CA PRO A 36 -10.09 6.18 11.71
C PRO A 36 -10.86 5.19 12.61
N TYR A 37 -11.72 5.70 13.50
CA TYR A 37 -12.59 4.94 14.41
C TYR A 37 -13.92 4.48 13.79
N GLU A 38 -14.21 4.80 12.52
CA GLU A 38 -15.36 4.21 11.82
C GLU A 38 -14.94 2.92 11.09
N ARG A 39 -13.63 2.63 11.05
CA ARG A 39 -13.06 1.45 10.38
C ARG A 39 -13.28 0.16 11.16
N GLU A 40 -13.45 0.24 12.48
CA GLU A 40 -13.75 -0.93 13.33
C GLU A 40 -15.08 -1.61 12.97
N ALA A 41 -16.07 -0.86 12.46
CA ALA A 41 -17.35 -1.42 12.02
C ALA A 41 -17.22 -2.39 10.84
N PHE A 42 -16.13 -2.28 10.07
CA PHE A 42 -15.84 -3.19 8.96
C PHE A 42 -15.06 -4.43 9.39
N ALA A 43 -14.52 -4.49 10.61
CA ALA A 43 -13.74 -5.63 11.09
C ALA A 43 -14.65 -6.70 11.72
N HIS A 44 -15.22 -7.57 10.89
CA HIS A 44 -15.99 -8.73 11.36
C HIS A 44 -15.08 -9.80 12.00
N TYR A 45 -15.59 -10.53 13.00
CA TYR A 45 -14.86 -11.61 13.70
C TYR A 45 -14.28 -12.66 12.74
N THR A 46 -14.94 -12.91 11.62
CA THR A 46 -14.51 -13.86 10.58
C THR A 46 -13.21 -13.47 9.88
N MET A 47 -12.82 -12.19 9.91
CA MET A 47 -11.58 -11.68 9.31
C MET A 47 -10.37 -11.76 10.26
N ARG A 48 -10.57 -12.19 11.51
CA ARG A 48 -9.47 -12.47 12.42
C ARG A 48 -8.66 -13.67 11.91
N SER A 49 -7.37 -13.45 11.69
CA SER A 49 -6.43 -14.50 11.28
C SER A 49 -6.21 -15.56 12.35
N ASP A 50 -6.44 -15.22 13.62
CA ASP A 50 -6.31 -16.08 14.79
C ASP A 50 -7.63 -16.72 15.26
N ARG A 51 -8.72 -16.55 14.49
CA ARG A 51 -10.05 -17.06 14.84
C ARG A 51 -10.09 -18.57 15.05
N ASP A 52 -9.36 -19.30 14.22
CA ASP A 52 -9.31 -20.75 14.23
C ASP A 52 -7.84 -21.22 14.28
N PRO A 53 -7.39 -21.85 15.39
CA PRO A 53 -6.02 -22.29 15.53
C PRO A 53 -5.65 -23.40 14.53
N LEU A 54 -6.60 -24.24 14.09
CA LEU A 54 -6.33 -25.29 13.11
C LEU A 54 -6.14 -24.71 11.71
N ALA A 55 -7.00 -23.76 11.31
CA ALA A 55 -6.81 -23.07 10.04
C ALA A 55 -5.50 -22.26 10.02
N ALA A 56 -5.14 -21.64 11.15
CA ALA A 56 -3.89 -20.89 11.28
C ALA A 56 -2.65 -21.78 11.07
N THR A 57 -2.58 -22.96 11.71
CA THR A 57 -1.45 -23.88 11.54
C THR A 57 -1.37 -24.43 10.11
N MET A 58 -2.50 -24.78 9.50
CA MET A 58 -2.53 -25.26 8.11
C MET A 58 -2.09 -24.20 7.11
N ASN A 59 -2.51 -22.94 7.29
CA ASN A 59 -2.05 -21.83 6.46
C ASN A 59 -0.55 -21.60 6.61
N GLU A 60 -0.01 -21.69 7.83
CA GLU A 60 1.43 -21.63 8.07
C GLU A 60 2.18 -22.77 7.36
N HIS A 61 1.68 -24.01 7.43
CA HIS A 61 2.27 -25.16 6.72
C HIS A 61 2.31 -24.95 5.19
N ILE A 62 1.22 -24.44 4.61
CA ILE A 62 1.13 -24.14 3.18
C ILE A 62 2.10 -23.00 2.82
N TYR A 63 2.17 -21.95 3.64
CA TYR A 63 3.03 -20.80 3.44
C TYR A 63 4.50 -21.20 3.39
N PHE A 64 4.98 -21.99 4.36
CA PHE A 64 6.36 -22.49 4.37
C PHE A 64 6.67 -23.40 3.18
N SER A 65 5.70 -24.22 2.78
CA SER A 65 5.87 -25.16 1.69
C SER A 65 5.92 -24.49 0.32
N ARG A 66 5.17 -23.38 0.14
CA ARG A 66 5.02 -22.70 -1.16
C ARG A 66 5.95 -21.51 -1.33
N GLU A 67 6.22 -20.76 -0.28
CA GLU A 67 6.98 -19.50 -0.36
C GLU A 67 8.43 -19.62 0.12
N ALA A 68 8.88 -20.82 0.49
CA ALA A 68 10.22 -21.08 1.01
C ALA A 68 10.66 -20.06 2.08
N ALA A 69 9.70 -19.55 2.86
CA ALA A 69 9.95 -18.53 3.87
C ALA A 69 10.74 -19.16 5.03
N THR A 70 12.06 -19.09 4.95
CA THR A 70 12.94 -19.51 6.04
C THR A 70 12.69 -18.63 7.26
N GLY A 71 12.21 -19.22 8.37
CA GLY A 71 12.01 -18.51 9.64
C GLY A 71 10.55 -18.20 10.00
N GLY A 72 9.73 -19.24 10.13
CA GLY A 72 8.33 -19.10 10.49
C GLY A 72 8.01 -18.54 11.88
N ARG A 73 6.77 -18.07 12.05
CA ARG A 73 6.24 -17.40 13.25
C ARG A 73 6.23 -18.25 14.53
N GLY A 74 6.57 -19.54 14.45
CA GLY A 74 6.66 -20.43 15.61
C GLY A 74 7.60 -21.64 15.43
N VAL A 75 8.38 -21.71 14.35
CA VAL A 75 9.37 -22.79 14.21
C VAL A 75 10.63 -22.36 14.94
N LYS A 76 10.92 -23.03 16.06
CA LYS A 76 12.29 -23.08 16.57
C LYS A 76 13.18 -23.60 15.43
N GLY A 77 13.90 -22.69 14.78
CA GLY A 77 15.10 -22.99 14.00
C GLY A 77 14.90 -23.33 12.52
N SER A 78 15.22 -22.37 11.66
CA SER A 78 16.27 -22.61 10.64
C SER A 78 17.44 -21.62 10.78
N GLY A 79 17.51 -20.88 11.88
CA GLY A 79 18.65 -20.05 12.26
C GLY A 79 19.41 -20.72 13.40
N CYS A 80 20.73 -20.53 13.43
CA CYS A 80 21.56 -20.77 14.62
C CYS A 80 20.81 -20.21 15.85
N GLY A 81 20.32 -21.10 16.72
CA GLY A 81 19.31 -20.79 17.71
C GLY A 81 19.77 -19.82 18.79
N CYS A 82 19.64 -18.52 18.53
CA CYS A 82 19.82 -17.46 19.50
C CYS A 82 18.58 -16.56 19.56
N ASN A 83 17.62 -16.93 20.42
CA ASN A 83 16.98 -16.01 21.38
C ASN A 83 16.34 -16.82 22.50
#